data_AF-A0A354F8E0-F1
#
_entry.id   AF-A0A354F8E0-F1
#
_cell.length_a   1.000
_cell.length_b   1.000
_cell.length_c   1.000
_cell.angle_alpha   90.00
_cell.angle_beta   90.00
_cell.angle_gamma   90.00
#
_symmetry.space_group_name_H-M   'P 1'
#
loop_
_entity.id
_entity.type
_entity.pdbx_description
1 polymer ?
#
loop_
_entity_poly.entity_id
_entity_poly.type
_entity_poly.pdbx_seq_one_letter_code
_entity_poly.pdbx_strand_id
1 'polypeptide(L)'
;MLTKIKVKNFKKLDNIDVELGKTVVLIGPNNSGKTSALQALALWDIGLRQWNAKREGKASPEKRPGVAINRLELISIPVPNLNLLWSDLHTRTRDMAQKRTKNIRIDVVVEGVTNDKNWSCGIEFDYSGEESCICRPIRKVGFEEKPVKEAKFTE
;
A
#
# COMPACT_ATOMS: atom_id res chain seq x y z
N MET A 1 1.17 17.36 -10.01
CA MET A 1 2.56 17.07 -9.61
C MET A 1 2.54 16.26 -8.32
N LEU A 2 3.33 15.20 -8.21
CA LEU A 2 3.49 14.46 -6.95
C LEU A 2 4.43 15.24 -6.03
N THR A 3 4.11 15.33 -4.75
CA THR A 3 4.86 16.13 -3.77
C THR A 3 5.43 15.29 -2.64
N LYS A 4 4.90 14.09 -2.41
CA LYS A 4 5.35 13.23 -1.32
C LYS A 4 4.96 11.78 -1.54
N ILE A 5 5.78 10.86 -1.05
CA ILE A 5 5.41 9.44 -0.90
C ILE A 5 5.79 8.95 0.50
N LYS A 6 4.82 8.35 1.18
CA LYS A 6 4.96 7.67 2.46
C LYS A 6 4.76 6.19 2.26
N VAL A 7 5.66 5.38 2.77
CA VAL A 7 5.65 3.93 2.58
C VAL A 7 5.89 3.23 3.90
N LYS A 8 5.11 2.19 4.18
CA LYS A 8 5.25 1.35 5.37
C LYS A 8 5.29 -0.14 5.02
N ASN A 9 6.18 -0.89 5.67
CA ASN A 9 6.34 -2.36 5.59
C ASN A 9 6.57 -2.93 4.17
N PHE A 10 7.19 -2.16 3.26
CA PHE A 10 7.39 -2.57 1.87
C PHE A 10 8.85 -2.93 1.58
N LYS A 11 9.13 -4.21 1.35
CA LYS A 11 10.47 -4.76 1.06
C LYS A 11 11.49 -4.41 2.15
N LYS A 12 12.26 -3.34 1.95
CA LYS A 12 13.27 -2.84 2.90
C LYS A 12 12.88 -1.49 3.51
N LEU A 13 11.69 -1.01 3.18
CA LEU A 13 11.18 0.29 3.59
C LEU A 13 10.20 0.06 4.73
N ASP A 14 10.70 0.19 5.96
CA ASP A 14 9.88 -0.06 7.15
C ASP A 14 8.87 1.05 7.40
N ASN A 15 9.34 2.29 7.45
CA ASN A 15 8.51 3.48 7.52
C ASN A 15 9.33 4.66 7.00
N ILE A 16 9.08 5.05 5.74
CA ILE A 16 9.79 6.16 5.12
C ILE A 16 8.83 7.25 4.68
N ASP A 17 9.35 8.46 4.63
CA ASP A 17 8.69 9.62 4.09
C ASP A 17 9.63 10.37 3.16
N VAL A 18 9.28 10.49 1.88
CA VAL A 18 10.13 11.07 0.84
C VAL A 18 9.41 12.21 0.16
N GLU A 19 9.96 13.41 0.28
CA GLU A 19 9.48 14.57 -0.46
C GLU A 19 9.83 14.44 -1.95
N LEU A 20 8.86 14.81 -2.79
CA LEU A 20 8.97 14.78 -4.23
C LEU A 20 8.90 16.21 -4.76
N GLY A 21 9.89 16.57 -5.58
CA GLY A 21 9.92 17.83 -6.31
C GLY A 21 9.80 17.59 -7.81
N LYS A 22 10.09 18.64 -8.59
CA LYS A 22 10.18 18.55 -10.06
C LYS A 22 11.26 17.55 -10.51
N THR A 23 12.34 17.43 -9.74
CA THR A 23 13.44 16.49 -9.99
C THR A 23 13.90 15.95 -8.65
N VAL A 24 14.00 14.62 -8.55
CA VAL A 24 14.43 13.91 -7.34
C VAL A 24 15.51 12.91 -7.74
N VAL A 25 16.62 12.91 -7.03
CA VAL A 25 17.72 11.96 -7.24
C VAL A 25 17.85 11.07 -6.02
N LEU A 26 17.59 9.77 -6.19
CA LEU A 26 17.77 8.77 -5.13
C LEU A 26 19.21 8.24 -5.18
N ILE A 27 20.02 8.55 -4.17
CA ILE A 27 21.43 8.14 -4.07
C ILE A 27 21.64 7.27 -2.83
N GLY A 28 22.52 6.27 -2.92
CA GLY A 28 22.89 5.42 -1.80
C GLY A 28 23.53 4.10 -2.25
N PRO A 29 24.04 3.29 -1.32
CA PRO A 29 24.67 1.99 -1.61
C PRO A 29 23.71 0.98 -2.25
N ASN A 30 24.25 -0.10 -2.82
CA ASN A 30 23.41 -1.20 -3.32
C ASN A 30 22.51 -1.73 -2.20
N ASN A 31 21.28 -2.11 -2.56
CA ASN A 31 20.31 -2.70 -1.64
C ASN A 31 19.82 -1.76 -0.50
N SER A 32 19.99 -0.44 -0.68
CA SER A 32 19.54 0.61 0.26
C SER A 32 18.07 1.04 0.12
N GLY A 33 17.29 0.38 -0.76
CA GLY A 33 15.87 0.69 -0.96
C GLY A 33 15.55 1.73 -2.05
N LYS A 34 16.53 2.22 -2.83
CA LYS A 34 16.29 3.15 -3.95
C LYS A 34 15.26 2.62 -4.96
N THR A 35 15.50 1.40 -5.47
CA THR A 35 14.56 0.73 -6.38
C THR A 35 13.24 0.44 -5.69
N SER A 36 13.26 0.10 -4.39
CA SER A 36 12.05 -0.13 -3.60
C SER A 36 11.19 1.13 -3.49
N ALA A 37 11.76 2.33 -3.42
CA ALA A 37 10.98 3.56 -3.39
C ALA A 37 10.20 3.79 -4.70
N LEU A 38 10.84 3.57 -5.86
CA LEU A 38 10.16 3.65 -7.16
C LEU A 38 9.11 2.54 -7.32
N GLN A 39 9.42 1.33 -6.85
CA GLN A 39 8.48 0.21 -6.86
C GLN A 39 7.29 0.46 -5.93
N ALA A 40 7.45 1.15 -4.80
CA ALA A 40 6.33 1.50 -3.92
C ALA A 40 5.34 2.43 -4.64
N LEU A 41 5.85 3.40 -5.40
CA LEU A 41 5.02 4.28 -6.23
C LEU A 41 4.29 3.50 -7.32
N ALA A 42 4.96 2.55 -7.97
CA ALA A 42 4.34 1.67 -8.95
C ALA A 42 3.26 0.77 -8.32
N LEU A 43 3.48 0.26 -7.10
CA LEU A 43 2.51 -0.56 -6.37
C LEU A 43 1.25 0.24 -6.07
N TRP A 44 1.43 1.49 -5.63
CA TRP A 44 0.34 2.43 -5.40
C TRP A 44 -0.49 2.69 -6.66
N ASP A 45 0.15 2.98 -7.81
CA ASP A 45 -0.54 3.19 -9.08
C ASP A 45 -1.35 1.95 -9.51
N ILE A 46 -0.76 0.76 -9.41
CA ILE A 46 -1.47 -0.50 -9.71
C ILE A 46 -2.66 -0.68 -8.76
N GLY A 47 -2.46 -0.48 -7.46
CA GLY A 47 -3.50 -0.61 -6.45
C GLY A 47 -4.67 0.35 -6.69
N LEU A 48 -4.37 1.59 -7.02
CA LEU A 48 -5.35 2.63 -7.33
C LEU A 48 -6.15 2.30 -8.61
N ARG A 49 -5.47 1.88 -9.68
CA ARG A 49 -6.14 1.48 -10.93
C ARG A 49 -7.07 0.29 -10.71
N GLN A 50 -6.61 -0.73 -9.98
CA GLN A 50 -7.43 -1.91 -9.69
C GLN A 50 -8.62 -1.59 -8.79
N TRP A 51 -8.43 -0.68 -7.82
CA TRP A 51 -9.50 -0.17 -7.00
C TRP A 51 -10.57 0.52 -7.85
N ASN A 52 -10.17 1.51 -8.67
CA ASN A 52 -11.08 2.26 -9.53
C ASN A 52 -11.78 1.36 -10.53
N ALA A 53 -11.06 0.46 -11.22
CA ALA A 53 -11.67 -0.46 -12.19
C ALA A 53 -12.82 -1.30 -11.62
N LYS A 54 -12.76 -1.65 -10.32
CA LYS A 54 -13.82 -2.44 -9.66
C LYS A 54 -14.83 -1.60 -8.88
N ARG A 55 -14.47 -0.40 -8.42
CA ARG A 55 -15.26 0.38 -7.45
C ARG A 55 -15.61 1.80 -7.88
N GLU A 56 -15.11 2.28 -9.01
CA GLU A 56 -15.50 3.58 -9.56
C GLU A 56 -17.01 3.60 -9.83
N GLY A 57 -17.69 4.62 -9.30
CA GLY A 57 -19.14 4.79 -9.42
C GLY A 57 -19.99 3.77 -8.66
N LYS A 58 -19.39 2.89 -7.82
CA LYS A 58 -20.11 1.85 -7.07
C LYS A 58 -19.85 1.97 -5.58
N ALA A 59 -20.90 1.81 -4.78
CA ALA A 59 -20.74 1.70 -3.33
C ALA A 59 -19.87 0.48 -2.99
N SER A 60 -18.92 0.65 -2.06
CA SER A 60 -18.13 -0.48 -1.57
C SER A 60 -19.03 -1.45 -0.78
N PRO A 61 -18.96 -2.78 -1.02
CA PRO A 61 -19.75 -3.75 -0.30
C PRO A 61 -19.46 -3.71 1.20
N GLU A 62 -20.49 -3.91 2.03
CA GLU A 62 -20.37 -3.98 3.49
C GLU A 62 -19.46 -5.14 3.94
N LYS A 63 -19.40 -6.22 3.16
CA LYS A 63 -18.56 -7.39 3.43
C LYS A 63 -17.43 -7.48 2.40
N ARG A 64 -16.18 -7.57 2.89
CA ARG A 64 -14.95 -7.69 2.09
C ARG A 64 -14.80 -6.50 1.12
N PRO A 65 -14.57 -5.29 1.64
CA PRO A 65 -14.49 -4.09 0.81
C PRO A 65 -13.26 -4.09 -0.11
N GLY A 66 -12.26 -4.95 0.11
CA GLY A 66 -11.03 -4.96 -0.69
C GLY A 66 -11.15 -5.58 -2.08
N VAL A 67 -10.20 -5.24 -2.94
CA VAL A 67 -10.04 -5.75 -4.29
C VAL A 67 -8.81 -6.67 -4.34
N ALA A 68 -9.00 -7.90 -4.81
CA ALA A 68 -7.87 -8.81 -5.02
C ALA A 68 -7.05 -8.38 -6.25
N ILE A 69 -5.72 -8.40 -6.09
CA ILE A 69 -4.69 -8.21 -7.11
C ILE A 69 -3.87 -9.50 -7.19
N ASN A 70 -3.68 -10.02 -8.39
CA ASN A 70 -2.84 -11.19 -8.63
C ASN A 70 -1.38 -10.77 -8.88
N ARG A 71 -0.40 -11.61 -8.50
CA ARG A 71 1.02 -11.29 -8.69
C ARG A 71 1.40 -11.06 -10.16
N LEU A 72 0.71 -11.70 -11.09
CA LEU A 72 0.94 -11.53 -12.54
C LEU A 72 0.51 -10.14 -13.03
N GLU A 73 -0.34 -9.43 -12.28
CA GLU A 73 -0.72 -8.05 -12.58
C GLU A 73 0.36 -7.05 -12.10
N LEU A 74 1.31 -7.48 -11.26
CA LEU A 74 2.41 -6.65 -10.77
C LEU A 74 3.59 -6.63 -11.76
N ILE A 75 3.32 -6.29 -13.02
CA ILE A 75 4.29 -6.37 -14.12
C ILE A 75 5.54 -5.50 -13.86
N SER A 76 5.37 -4.34 -13.22
CA SER A 76 6.47 -3.43 -12.86
C SER A 76 7.19 -3.79 -11.55
N ILE A 77 6.68 -4.79 -10.81
CA ILE A 77 7.25 -5.28 -9.55
C ILE A 77 7.17 -6.82 -9.53
N PRO A 78 7.81 -7.50 -10.50
CA PRO A 78 7.71 -8.94 -10.60
C PRO A 78 8.34 -9.58 -9.37
N VAL A 79 7.58 -10.45 -8.71
CA VAL A 79 8.04 -11.29 -7.62
C VAL A 79 7.56 -12.73 -7.84
N PRO A 80 8.36 -13.75 -7.50
CA PRO A 80 7.93 -15.13 -7.59
C PRO A 80 6.81 -15.44 -6.59
N ASN A 81 6.85 -14.84 -5.39
CA ASN A 81 5.83 -14.95 -4.34
C ASN A 81 5.50 -13.57 -3.76
N LEU A 82 4.24 -13.28 -3.47
CA LEU A 82 3.84 -11.95 -3.00
C LEU A 82 4.36 -11.57 -1.61
N ASN A 83 4.67 -12.52 -0.73
CA ASN A 83 5.24 -12.21 0.58
C ASN A 83 6.59 -11.47 0.48
N LEU A 84 7.29 -11.55 -0.65
CA LEU A 84 8.51 -10.77 -0.94
C LEU A 84 8.29 -9.26 -1.00
N LEU A 85 7.03 -8.80 -1.08
CA LEU A 85 6.72 -7.38 -0.96
C LEU A 85 6.70 -6.90 0.49
N TRP A 86 6.52 -7.80 1.47
CA TRP A 86 6.50 -7.46 2.88
C TRP A 86 7.91 -7.44 3.47
N SER A 87 8.14 -6.50 4.39
CA SER A 87 9.39 -6.46 5.17
C SER A 87 9.66 -7.81 5.83
N ASP A 88 10.87 -8.33 5.62
CA ASP A 88 11.35 -9.61 6.16
C ASP A 88 10.41 -10.80 5.90
N LEU A 89 9.62 -10.76 4.81
CA LEU A 89 8.60 -11.77 4.47
C LEU A 89 7.49 -11.91 5.52
N HIS A 90 7.41 -10.99 6.48
CA HIS A 90 6.46 -11.04 7.59
C HIS A 90 5.11 -10.45 7.18
N THR A 91 4.13 -11.33 6.99
CA THR A 91 2.78 -10.95 6.56
C THR A 91 1.77 -10.91 7.72
N ARG A 92 2.14 -11.43 8.90
CA ARG A 92 1.27 -11.54 10.06
C ARG A 92 2.06 -11.33 11.35
N THR A 93 1.39 -10.77 12.36
CA THR A 93 1.90 -10.62 13.73
C THR A 93 0.86 -11.11 14.74
N ARG A 94 1.30 -11.48 15.94
CA ARG A 94 0.40 -11.80 17.05
C ARG A 94 0.02 -10.51 17.77
N ASP A 95 -1.28 -10.25 17.85
CA ASP A 95 -1.86 -9.22 18.70
C ASP A 95 -1.97 -9.79 20.12
N MET A 96 -1.04 -9.37 21.00
CA MET A 96 -0.98 -9.81 22.40
C MET A 96 -2.19 -9.34 23.22
N ALA A 97 -2.76 -8.18 22.87
CA ALA A 97 -3.89 -7.62 23.60
C ALA A 97 -5.19 -8.38 23.31
N GLN A 98 -5.36 -8.84 22.07
CA GLN A 98 -6.61 -9.46 21.60
C GLN A 98 -6.45 -10.96 21.31
N LYS A 99 -5.30 -11.55 21.66
CA LYS A 99 -4.93 -12.97 21.47
C LYS A 99 -5.26 -13.49 20.07
N ARG A 100 -5.04 -12.67 19.05
CA ARG A 100 -5.39 -12.98 17.65
C ARG A 100 -4.24 -12.72 16.71
N THR A 101 -4.25 -13.37 15.55
CA THR A 101 -3.30 -13.07 14.48
C THR A 101 -3.82 -11.90 13.65
N LYS A 102 -2.97 -10.90 13.44
CA LYS A 102 -3.28 -9.70 12.64
C LYS A 102 -2.38 -9.67 11.41
N ASN A 103 -2.92 -9.27 10.25
CA ASN A 103 -2.11 -9.03 9.06
C ASN A 103 -1.22 -7.80 9.25
N ILE A 104 0.06 -7.92 8.88
CA ILE A 104 0.93 -6.78 8.65
C ILE A 104 0.56 -6.24 7.28
N ARG A 105 0.33 -4.93 7.18
CA ARG A 105 -0.13 -4.28 5.95
C ARG A 105 1.00 -3.47 5.35
N ILE A 106 1.04 -3.44 4.02
CA ILE A 106 1.80 -2.44 3.31
C ILE A 106 0.90 -1.22 3.16
N ASP A 107 1.37 -0.06 3.57
CA ASP A 107 0.66 1.20 3.36
C ASP A 107 1.50 2.05 2.40
N VAL A 108 0.88 2.56 1.33
CA VAL A 108 1.51 3.54 0.44
C VAL A 108 0.57 4.73 0.29
N VAL A 109 1.04 5.90 0.72
CA VAL A 109 0.33 7.17 0.60
C VAL A 109 1.11 8.10 -0.30
N VAL A 110 0.45 8.62 -1.32
CA VAL A 110 1.02 9.60 -2.23
C VAL A 110 0.28 10.90 -2.06
N GLU A 111 1.03 11.99 -1.94
CA GLU A 111 0.49 13.35 -1.92
C GLU A 111 0.87 14.07 -3.22
N GLY A 112 0.03 15.01 -3.62
CA GLY A 112 0.29 15.81 -4.79
C GLY A 112 -0.61 17.03 -4.89
N VAL A 113 -0.40 17.78 -5.96
CA VAL A 113 -1.14 18.99 -6.30
C VAL A 113 -1.62 18.89 -7.73
N THR A 114 -2.91 19.12 -7.95
CA THR A 114 -3.53 19.16 -9.28
C THR A 114 -4.54 20.32 -9.30
N ASN A 115 -4.48 21.19 -10.31
CA ASN A 115 -5.32 22.39 -10.40
C ASN A 115 -5.29 23.23 -9.11
N ASP A 116 -4.09 23.46 -8.56
CA ASP A 116 -3.82 24.18 -7.31
C ASP A 116 -4.52 23.61 -6.05
N LYS A 117 -5.03 22.38 -6.14
CA LYS A 117 -5.62 21.66 -5.01
C LYS A 117 -4.69 20.56 -4.55
N ASN A 118 -4.30 20.63 -3.28
CA ASN A 118 -3.57 19.57 -2.61
C ASN A 118 -4.48 18.35 -2.44
N TRP A 119 -3.91 17.17 -2.62
CA TRP A 119 -4.59 15.91 -2.42
C TRP A 119 -3.63 14.89 -1.79
N SER A 120 -4.23 13.91 -1.11
CA SER A 120 -3.54 12.76 -0.53
C SER A 120 -4.35 11.52 -0.85
N CYS A 121 -3.71 10.50 -1.39
CA CYS A 121 -4.34 9.25 -1.79
C CYS A 121 -3.54 8.07 -1.25
N GLY A 122 -4.13 7.33 -0.32
CA GLY A 122 -3.51 6.17 0.31
C GLY A 122 -4.18 4.87 -0.11
N ILE A 123 -3.37 3.87 -0.44
CA ILE A 123 -3.80 2.49 -0.65
C ILE A 123 -3.04 1.60 0.33
N GLU A 124 -3.76 0.69 0.98
CA GLU A 124 -3.20 -0.36 1.81
C GLU A 124 -3.37 -1.73 1.16
N PHE A 125 -2.43 -2.64 1.46
CA PHE A 125 -2.39 -3.99 0.92
C PHE A 125 -2.31 -5.01 2.06
N ASP A 126 -3.23 -5.97 2.03
CA ASP A 126 -3.22 -7.16 2.89
C ASP A 126 -2.72 -8.38 2.11
N TYR A 127 -1.87 -9.19 2.73
CA TYR A 127 -1.48 -10.48 2.17
C TYR A 127 -2.66 -11.46 2.22
N SER A 128 -3.02 -12.06 1.08
CA SER A 128 -4.03 -13.13 1.01
C SER A 128 -3.48 -14.49 0.61
N GLY A 129 -2.30 -14.55 -0.01
CA GLY A 129 -1.60 -15.78 -0.37
C GLY A 129 -0.41 -15.50 -1.28
N GLU A 130 0.29 -16.54 -1.71
CA GLU A 130 1.53 -16.40 -2.51
C GLU A 130 1.27 -15.73 -3.86
N GLU A 131 0.07 -15.93 -4.41
CA GLU A 131 -0.34 -15.43 -5.73
C GLU A 131 -1.17 -14.16 -5.68
N SER A 132 -1.65 -13.72 -4.52
CA SER A 132 -2.58 -12.59 -4.44
C SER A 132 -2.50 -11.78 -3.15
N CYS A 133 -2.79 -10.49 -3.27
CA CYS A 133 -3.00 -9.57 -2.16
C CYS A 133 -4.33 -8.82 -2.35
N ILE A 134 -4.80 -8.19 -1.28
CA ILE A 134 -6.04 -7.41 -1.29
C ILE A 134 -5.67 -5.94 -1.10
N CYS A 135 -6.00 -5.09 -2.08
CA CYS A 135 -5.87 -3.64 -1.95
C CYS A 135 -7.19 -2.99 -1.51
N ARG A 136 -7.10 -1.83 -0.86
CA ARG A 136 -8.21 -0.93 -0.53
C ARG A 136 -7.69 0.44 -0.11
N PRO A 137 -8.53 1.49 -0.04
CA PRO A 137 -8.12 2.78 0.49
C PRO A 137 -7.58 2.64 1.91
N ILE A 138 -6.67 3.53 2.30
CA ILE A 138 -6.08 3.51 3.63
C ILE A 138 -7.13 3.73 4.72
N ARG A 139 -6.93 3.18 5.91
CA ARG A 139 -7.83 3.44 7.05
C ARG A 139 -7.78 4.91 7.48
N LYS A 140 -8.94 5.44 7.90
CA LYS A 140 -9.05 6.76 8.56
C LYS A 140 -8.30 6.73 9.89
N VAL A 141 -7.87 7.91 10.34
CA VAL A 141 -7.17 8.08 11.61
C VAL A 141 -8.00 7.52 12.78
N GLY A 142 -7.35 6.77 13.67
CA GLY A 142 -7.98 6.07 14.81
C GLY A 142 -8.54 4.68 14.49
N PHE A 143 -8.52 4.26 13.21
CA PHE A 143 -8.94 2.92 12.79
C PHE A 143 -7.76 2.02 12.38
N GLU A 144 -6.52 2.51 12.39
CA GLU A 144 -5.32 1.83 11.88
C GLU A 144 -5.18 0.41 12.44
N GLU A 145 -5.43 0.25 13.74
CA GLU A 145 -5.27 -1.04 14.39
C GLU A 145 -6.52 -1.94 14.32
N LYS A 146 -7.64 -1.42 13.80
CA LYS A 146 -8.92 -2.12 13.76
C LYS A 146 -8.98 -3.19 12.65
N PRO A 147 -9.68 -4.30 12.89
CA PRO A 147 -10.02 -5.27 11.85
C PRO A 147 -10.71 -4.61 10.67
N VAL A 148 -10.59 -5.22 9.49
CA VAL A 148 -11.28 -4.76 8.27
C VAL A 148 -12.78 -4.53 8.48
N LYS A 149 -13.43 -5.38 9.29
CA LYS A 149 -14.87 -5.29 9.58
C LYS A 149 -15.26 -4.09 10.44
N GLU A 150 -14.33 -3.56 11.22
CA GLU A 150 -14.56 -2.45 12.16
C GLU A 150 -13.87 -1.15 11.69
N ALA A 151 -13.13 -1.23 10.59
CA ALA A 151 -12.34 -0.12 10.07
C ALA A 151 -13.17 0.81 9.20
N LYS A 152 -12.87 2.10 9.30
CA LYS A 152 -13.32 3.11 8.33
C LYS A 152 -12.15 3.43 7.40
N PHE A 153 -12.43 3.56 6.10
CA PHE A 153 -11.43 3.82 5.06
C PHE A 153 -11.58 5.23 4.52
N THR A 154 -10.51 5.79 3.97
CA THR A 154 -10.55 7.04 3.22
C THR A 154 -11.42 6.90 1.98
N GLU A 155 -11.98 8.00 1.52
CA GLU A 155 -12.76 8.10 0.29
C GLU A 155 -11.84 8.29 -0.93
#